data_AF-A0A498G2U0-F1
#
_entry.id   AF-A0A498G2U0-F1
#
_cell.length_a   1.000
_cell.length_b   1.000
_cell.length_c   1.000
_cell.angle_alpha   90.00
_cell.angle_beta   90.00
_cell.angle_gamma   90.00
#
_symmetry.space_group_name_H-M   'P 1'
#
loop_
_entity.id
_entity.type
_entity.pdbx_description
1 polymer ?
#
loop_
_entity_poly.entity_id
_entity_poly.type
_entity_poly.pdbx_seq_one_letter_code
_entity_poly.pdbx_strand_id
1 'polypeptide(L)'
;MTDRTTAGIDWPAGFERTPADEREPYPGDLSPTRKESFQSVVEELERWGATSVEIDTESQHYADRPNIPHQHDKPDDVGVVARFRREDEHADEGYAIACDRWETQRENARAIALYARRMRLAERCGVTTANSTFATARLLPADEEDAIVATGRVEQEPHEVLGVSPDAPDAVVKGAFRELVKDAHADHGGNGEHTVSELKSARNTLLEESQ
;
A
#
# COMPACT_ATOMS: atom_id res chain seq x y z
N MET A 1 7.56 29.59 -6.25
CA MET A 1 8.98 29.60 -6.68
C MET A 1 9.78 29.21 -5.45
N THR A 2 9.82 27.91 -5.16
CA THR A 2 10.52 27.36 -4.00
C THR A 2 11.98 27.13 -4.39
N ASP A 3 12.83 27.86 -3.69
CA ASP A 3 14.28 27.82 -3.75
C ASP A 3 14.77 26.41 -3.37
N ARG A 4 15.27 25.66 -4.35
CA ARG A 4 15.77 24.29 -4.18
C ARG A 4 17.26 24.35 -3.86
N THR A 5 17.59 24.92 -2.70
CA THR A 5 18.96 25.04 -2.19
C THR A 5 19.12 24.25 -0.90
N THR A 6 19.23 22.92 -1.05
CA THR A 6 19.97 22.00 -0.16
C THR A 6 20.24 20.75 -0.99
N ALA A 7 21.51 20.39 -1.17
CA ALA A 7 22.01 19.40 -2.13
C ALA A 7 21.69 17.96 -1.72
N GLY A 8 20.41 17.56 -1.78
CA GLY A 8 19.96 16.21 -1.50
C GLY A 8 18.65 15.90 -2.24
N ILE A 9 18.36 14.61 -2.37
CA ILE A 9 17.12 14.11 -2.98
C ILE A 9 15.93 14.54 -2.10
N ASP A 10 14.88 15.08 -2.73
CA ASP A 10 13.62 15.42 -2.07
C ASP A 10 12.82 14.14 -1.75
N TRP A 11 13.21 13.49 -0.66
CA TRP A 11 12.61 12.23 -0.22
C TRP A 11 11.17 12.43 0.30
N PRO A 12 10.20 11.59 -0.10
CA PRO A 12 8.82 11.74 0.37
C PRO A 12 8.68 11.63 1.90
N ALA A 13 7.85 12.51 2.47
CA ALA A 13 7.56 12.47 3.90
C ALA A 13 6.89 11.15 4.29
N GLY A 14 7.31 10.58 5.43
CA GLY A 14 6.78 9.31 5.94
C GLY A 14 7.40 8.05 5.32
N PHE A 15 8.30 8.18 4.35
CA PHE A 15 9.05 7.05 3.80
C PHE A 15 10.37 6.90 4.57
N GLU A 16 10.61 5.71 5.12
CA GLU A 16 11.90 5.38 5.73
C GLU A 16 13.00 5.30 4.66
N ARG A 17 14.20 5.78 5.01
CA ARG A 17 15.40 5.67 4.17
C ARG A 17 16.09 4.35 4.47
N THR A 18 16.66 3.72 3.45
CA THR A 18 17.58 2.60 3.65
C THR A 18 18.99 3.15 3.92
N PRO A 19 19.61 2.88 5.09
CA PRO A 19 21.00 3.22 5.36
C PRO A 19 21.94 2.64 4.29
N ALA A 20 23.01 3.35 3.95
CA ALA A 20 23.89 2.95 2.85
C ALA A 20 24.56 1.58 3.06
N ASP A 21 24.80 1.20 4.31
CA ASP A 21 25.37 -0.07 4.75
C ASP A 21 24.35 -1.22 4.83
N GLU A 22 23.05 -0.91 4.78
CA GLU A 22 21.96 -1.90 4.72
C GLU A 22 21.45 -2.14 3.31
N ARG A 23 21.97 -1.42 2.31
CA ARG A 23 21.59 -1.60 0.90
C ARG A 23 22.06 -2.97 0.40
N GLU A 24 21.18 -3.62 -0.36
CA GLU A 24 21.42 -4.98 -0.87
C GLU A 24 21.66 -4.94 -2.38
N PRO A 25 22.45 -5.88 -2.94
CA PRO A 25 22.48 -6.08 -4.38
C PRO A 25 21.12 -6.59 -4.86
N TYR A 26 20.69 -6.16 -6.04
CA TYR A 26 19.41 -6.60 -6.59
C TYR A 26 19.37 -8.14 -6.80
N PRO A 27 18.32 -8.85 -6.35
CA PRO A 27 18.30 -10.33 -6.26
C PRO A 27 18.11 -11.08 -7.59
N GLY A 28 18.55 -10.51 -8.72
CA GLY A 28 18.43 -11.14 -10.03
C GLY A 28 19.13 -10.37 -11.13
N ASP A 29 19.18 -10.96 -12.33
CA ASP A 29 19.76 -10.28 -13.48
C ASP A 29 18.84 -9.14 -13.96
N LEU A 30 19.41 -7.94 -14.02
CA LEU A 30 18.74 -6.76 -14.51
C LEU A 30 18.96 -6.66 -16.02
N SER A 31 18.01 -7.22 -16.78
CA SER A 31 18.01 -7.11 -18.24
C SER A 31 18.07 -5.65 -18.77
N PRO A 32 17.34 -4.66 -18.21
CA PRO A 32 17.38 -3.30 -18.74
C PRO A 32 18.63 -2.52 -18.32
N THR A 33 19.10 -1.66 -19.22
CA THR A 33 20.13 -0.65 -18.94
C THR A 33 19.63 0.42 -17.96
N ARG A 34 20.55 1.26 -17.45
CA ARG A 34 20.19 2.42 -16.61
C ARG A 34 19.15 3.30 -17.29
N LYS A 35 19.41 3.72 -18.53
CA LYS A 35 18.48 4.54 -19.31
C LYS A 35 17.10 3.88 -19.45
N GLU A 36 17.07 2.62 -19.86
CA GLU A 36 15.81 1.88 -20.03
C GLU A 36 15.04 1.71 -18.72
N SER A 37 15.73 1.58 -17.59
CA SER A 37 15.11 1.48 -16.26
C SER A 37 14.36 2.77 -15.90
N PHE A 38 14.97 3.94 -16.12
CA PHE A 38 14.32 5.23 -15.91
C PHE A 38 13.19 5.50 -16.92
N GLN A 39 13.38 5.14 -18.20
CA GLN A 39 12.31 5.21 -19.20
C GLN A 39 11.11 4.34 -18.80
N SER A 40 11.37 3.13 -18.31
CA SER A 40 10.31 2.21 -17.86
C SER A 40 9.50 2.77 -16.69
N VAL A 41 10.09 3.59 -15.81
CA VAL A 41 9.36 4.26 -14.73
C VAL A 41 8.29 5.19 -15.33
N VAL A 42 8.71 6.09 -16.22
CA VAL A 42 7.79 7.04 -16.86
C VAL A 42 6.72 6.30 -17.65
N GLU A 43 7.11 5.34 -18.49
CA GLU A 43 6.17 4.60 -19.33
C GLU A 43 5.15 3.79 -18.53
N GLU A 44 5.55 3.13 -17.45
CA GLU A 44 4.60 2.34 -16.64
C GLU A 44 3.68 3.23 -15.81
N LEU A 45 4.18 4.37 -15.31
CA LEU A 45 3.36 5.37 -14.62
C LEU A 45 2.33 6.00 -15.57
N GLU A 46 2.74 6.47 -16.75
CA GLU A 46 1.81 7.04 -17.74
C GLU A 46 0.75 6.01 -18.18
N ARG A 47 1.15 4.76 -18.42
CA ARG A 47 0.20 3.68 -18.74
C ARG A 47 -0.76 3.36 -17.59
N TRP A 48 -0.38 3.71 -16.36
CA TRP A 48 -1.22 3.57 -15.17
C TRP A 48 -2.14 4.79 -14.97
N GLY A 49 -2.08 5.81 -15.83
CA GLY A 49 -2.89 7.02 -15.69
C GLY A 49 -2.20 8.16 -14.95
N ALA A 50 -0.87 8.09 -14.79
CA ALA A 50 -0.09 9.18 -14.24
C ALA A 50 0.11 10.31 -15.27
N THR A 51 0.06 11.55 -14.79
CA THR A 51 0.45 12.76 -15.53
C THR A 51 1.54 13.51 -14.76
N SER A 52 2.24 14.41 -15.45
CA SER A 52 3.28 15.25 -14.84
C SER A 52 4.35 14.44 -14.08
N VAL A 53 4.85 13.35 -14.67
CA VAL A 53 5.85 12.48 -14.04
C VAL A 53 7.19 13.22 -13.96
N GLU A 54 7.72 13.33 -12.74
CA GLU A 54 9.02 13.93 -12.44
C GLU A 54 9.86 12.95 -11.61
N ILE A 55 11.10 12.70 -12.04
CA ILE A 55 12.03 11.82 -11.33
C ILE A 55 13.12 12.66 -10.68
N ASP A 56 13.24 12.56 -9.35
CA ASP A 56 14.29 13.19 -8.58
C ASP A 56 15.37 12.18 -8.16
N THR A 57 16.62 12.60 -8.32
CA THR A 57 17.82 11.84 -7.97
C THR A 57 18.97 12.81 -7.71
N GLU A 58 20.01 12.37 -7.01
CA GLU A 58 21.25 13.17 -6.88
C GLU A 58 21.99 13.34 -8.22
N SER A 59 21.72 12.47 -9.19
CA SER A 59 22.36 12.54 -10.50
C SER A 59 21.93 13.76 -11.32
N GLN A 60 22.83 14.21 -12.19
CA GLN A 60 22.50 15.21 -13.21
C GLN A 60 21.68 14.58 -14.34
N HIS A 61 20.58 15.24 -14.73
CA HIS A 61 19.69 14.82 -15.81
C HIS A 61 19.94 15.59 -17.10
N TYR A 62 19.60 14.96 -18.23
CA TYR A 62 19.68 15.62 -19.54
C TYR A 62 18.63 16.74 -19.64
N ALA A 63 19.01 17.91 -20.14
CA ALA A 63 18.10 19.05 -20.29
C ALA A 63 16.90 18.76 -21.22
N ASP A 64 17.07 17.93 -22.25
CA ASP A 64 16.02 17.51 -23.18
C ASP A 64 15.21 16.30 -22.68
N ARG A 65 15.69 15.63 -21.63
CA ARG A 65 15.05 14.44 -21.03
C ARG A 65 15.21 14.51 -19.51
N PRO A 66 14.41 15.35 -18.81
CA PRO A 66 14.62 15.68 -17.41
C PRO A 66 14.40 14.51 -16.44
N ASN A 67 13.85 13.39 -16.90
CA ASN A 67 13.66 12.16 -16.11
C ASN A 67 14.74 11.09 -16.38
N ILE A 68 15.74 11.41 -17.21
CA ILE A 68 16.83 10.50 -17.56
C ILE A 68 18.15 11.05 -17.02
N PRO A 69 18.81 10.35 -16.07
CA PRO A 69 20.11 10.78 -15.59
C PRO A 69 21.23 10.44 -16.58
N HIS A 70 22.33 11.20 -16.52
CA HIS A 70 23.50 11.01 -17.37
C HIS A 70 24.15 9.65 -17.18
N GLN A 71 24.37 8.91 -18.28
CA GLN A 71 24.80 7.50 -18.25
C GLN A 71 26.00 7.18 -17.34
N HIS A 72 27.01 8.06 -17.29
CA HIS A 72 28.27 7.83 -16.56
C HIS A 72 28.30 8.42 -15.16
N ASP A 73 27.20 9.03 -14.72
CA ASP A 73 27.14 9.64 -13.40
C ASP A 73 27.16 8.59 -12.28
N LYS A 74 27.84 8.91 -11.18
CA LYS A 74 28.07 8.03 -10.03
C LYS A 74 27.78 8.79 -8.74
N PRO A 75 26.49 8.97 -8.39
CA PRO A 75 26.08 9.65 -7.17
C PRO A 75 26.37 8.81 -5.93
N ASP A 76 26.56 9.47 -4.80
CA ASP A 76 26.74 8.82 -3.50
C ASP A 76 25.38 8.34 -2.96
N ASP A 77 24.33 9.13 -3.18
CA ASP A 77 22.94 8.76 -2.91
C ASP A 77 22.29 8.12 -4.15
N VAL A 78 22.08 6.80 -4.06
CA VAL A 78 21.47 6.02 -5.13
C VAL A 78 19.94 5.94 -5.06
N GLY A 79 19.32 6.70 -4.15
CA GLY A 79 17.88 6.83 -4.08
C GLY A 79 17.26 7.35 -5.38
N VAL A 80 16.03 6.91 -5.65
CA VAL A 80 15.22 7.39 -6.78
C VAL A 80 13.82 7.69 -6.27
N VAL A 81 13.29 8.87 -6.60
CA VAL A 81 11.92 9.29 -6.27
C VAL A 81 11.20 9.63 -7.56
N ALA A 82 10.05 9.02 -7.81
CA ALA A 82 9.16 9.37 -8.91
C ALA A 82 7.90 10.03 -8.35
N ARG A 83 7.67 11.31 -8.70
CA ARG A 83 6.48 12.07 -8.35
C ARG A 83 5.57 12.19 -9.57
N PHE A 84 4.27 12.16 -9.34
CA PHE A 84 3.28 12.26 -10.42
C PHE A 84 1.91 12.68 -9.89
N ARG A 85 1.03 13.08 -10.80
CA ARG A 85 -0.40 13.29 -10.56
C ARG A 85 -1.21 12.20 -11.25
N ARG A 86 -2.47 12.03 -10.88
CA ARG A 86 -3.40 11.07 -11.49
C ARG A 86 -4.49 11.81 -12.27
N GLU A 87 -4.88 11.31 -13.44
CA GLU A 87 -5.95 11.94 -14.26
C GLU A 87 -7.33 11.83 -13.62
N ASP A 88 -7.55 10.75 -12.88
CA ASP A 88 -8.80 10.36 -12.23
C ASP A 88 -8.99 10.99 -10.84
N GLU A 89 -8.00 11.74 -10.36
CA GLU A 89 -7.97 12.31 -9.01
C GLU A 89 -7.91 13.85 -9.03
N HIS A 90 -8.09 14.47 -7.86
CA HIS A 90 -8.02 15.91 -7.71
C HIS A 90 -6.63 16.45 -8.08
N ALA A 91 -6.58 17.57 -8.82
CA ALA A 91 -5.34 18.12 -9.40
C ALA A 91 -4.29 18.57 -8.36
N ASP A 92 -4.72 18.80 -7.12
CA ASP A 92 -3.90 19.15 -5.96
C ASP A 92 -3.29 17.94 -5.25
N GLU A 93 -3.74 16.72 -5.54
CA GLU A 93 -3.15 15.50 -5.00
C GLU A 93 -1.94 15.05 -5.82
N GLY A 94 -0.77 15.06 -5.17
CA GLY A 94 0.48 14.55 -5.73
C GLY A 94 0.87 13.22 -5.08
N TYR A 95 1.25 12.25 -5.91
CA TYR A 95 1.71 10.94 -5.47
C TYR A 95 3.23 10.82 -5.62
N ALA A 96 3.82 9.91 -4.85
CA ALA A 96 5.24 9.61 -4.93
C ALA A 96 5.50 8.11 -4.72
N ILE A 97 6.46 7.58 -5.48
CA ILE A 97 7.04 6.25 -5.25
C ILE A 97 8.55 6.45 -5.13
N ALA A 98 9.15 5.93 -4.06
CA ALA A 98 10.57 6.06 -3.79
C ALA A 98 11.21 4.69 -3.53
N CYS A 99 12.48 4.54 -3.91
CA CYS A 99 13.27 3.34 -3.64
C CYS A 99 14.75 3.70 -3.49
N ASP A 100 15.37 3.28 -2.39
CA ASP A 100 16.80 3.43 -2.10
C ASP A 100 17.42 2.16 -1.50
N ARG A 101 16.72 1.02 -1.62
CA ARG A 101 17.11 -0.26 -1.03
C ARG A 101 18.31 -0.91 -1.73
N TRP A 102 18.45 -0.66 -3.03
CA TRP A 102 19.42 -1.37 -3.86
C TRP A 102 20.69 -0.54 -4.09
N GLU A 103 21.79 -1.24 -4.42
CA GLU A 103 23.13 -0.66 -4.55
C GLU A 103 23.25 0.42 -5.64
N THR A 104 22.38 0.42 -6.66
CA THR A 104 22.47 1.42 -7.73
C THR A 104 21.13 2.03 -8.13
N GLN A 105 21.16 3.27 -8.62
CA GLN A 105 19.97 3.95 -9.15
C GLN A 105 19.26 3.18 -10.26
N ARG A 106 19.99 2.41 -11.07
CA ARG A 106 19.38 1.54 -12.10
C ARG A 106 18.41 0.55 -11.47
N GLU A 107 18.81 -0.06 -10.36
CA GLU A 107 18.05 -1.13 -9.71
C GLU A 107 16.86 -0.53 -8.94
N ASN A 108 17.09 0.60 -8.26
CA ASN A 108 16.02 1.37 -7.62
C ASN A 108 14.97 1.85 -8.63
N ALA A 109 15.38 2.44 -9.77
CA ALA A 109 14.46 2.81 -10.84
C ALA A 109 13.71 1.59 -11.42
N ARG A 110 14.40 0.45 -11.58
CA ARG A 110 13.76 -0.79 -12.05
C ARG A 110 12.70 -1.28 -11.06
N ALA A 111 12.97 -1.23 -9.76
CA ALA A 111 12.03 -1.64 -8.72
C ALA A 111 10.75 -0.77 -8.78
N ILE A 112 10.90 0.54 -8.93
CA ILE A 112 9.78 1.48 -9.11
C ILE A 112 8.94 1.12 -10.34
N ALA A 113 9.58 0.89 -11.49
CA ALA A 113 8.88 0.53 -12.73
C ALA A 113 8.09 -0.80 -12.59
N LEU A 114 8.69 -1.80 -11.92
CA LEU A 114 8.02 -3.08 -11.65
C LEU A 114 6.81 -2.92 -10.71
N TYR A 115 6.92 -2.05 -9.71
CA TYR A 115 5.81 -1.72 -8.83
C TYR A 115 4.66 -1.04 -9.59
N ALA A 116 4.95 0.00 -10.37
CA ALA A 116 3.94 0.69 -11.19
C ALA A 116 3.24 -0.29 -12.15
N ARG A 117 4.01 -1.17 -12.82
CA ARG A 117 3.46 -2.24 -13.67
C ARG A 117 2.54 -3.19 -12.91
N ARG A 118 2.93 -3.59 -11.69
CA ARG A 118 2.12 -4.46 -10.82
C ARG A 118 0.79 -3.79 -10.49
N MET A 119 0.81 -2.55 -10.02
CA MET A 119 -0.40 -1.83 -9.64
C MET A 119 -1.36 -1.67 -10.83
N ARG A 120 -0.85 -1.24 -11.98
CA ARG A 120 -1.60 -1.15 -13.23
C ARG A 120 -2.21 -2.47 -13.68
N LEU A 121 -1.50 -3.59 -13.53
CA LEU A 121 -2.02 -4.91 -13.88
C LEU A 121 -3.12 -5.35 -12.91
N ALA A 122 -2.95 -5.11 -11.61
CA ALA A 122 -3.95 -5.43 -10.61
C ALA A 122 -5.27 -4.72 -10.87
N GLU A 123 -5.24 -3.40 -11.07
CA GLU A 123 -6.43 -2.58 -11.37
C GLU A 123 -7.13 -3.04 -12.65
N ARG A 124 -6.39 -3.16 -13.75
CA ARG A 124 -6.95 -3.56 -15.05
C ARG A 124 -7.56 -4.96 -15.06
N CYS A 125 -7.00 -5.89 -14.29
CA CYS A 125 -7.52 -7.25 -14.20
C CYS A 125 -8.65 -7.36 -13.16
N GLY A 126 -9.04 -6.27 -12.50
CA GLY A 126 -10.03 -6.29 -11.42
C GLY A 126 -9.57 -7.11 -10.20
N VAL A 127 -8.26 -7.36 -10.07
CA VAL A 127 -7.70 -8.07 -8.92
C VAL A 127 -7.60 -7.08 -7.78
N THR A 128 -8.64 -7.07 -6.97
CA THR A 128 -8.58 -6.48 -5.62
C THR A 128 -8.15 -7.56 -4.66
N THR A 129 -7.02 -7.37 -3.98
CA THR A 129 -6.67 -8.18 -2.83
C THR A 129 -7.42 -7.61 -1.62
N ALA A 130 -8.03 -8.46 -0.78
CA ALA A 130 -8.78 -8.05 0.42
C ALA A 130 -7.97 -7.22 1.43
N ASN A 131 -6.64 -7.21 1.28
CA ASN A 131 -5.74 -6.15 1.74
C ASN A 131 -5.23 -5.44 0.50
N SER A 132 -5.60 -4.20 0.23
CA SER A 132 -4.94 -3.39 -0.81
C SER A 132 -3.48 -3.21 -0.37
N THR A 133 -2.60 -4.13 -0.78
CA THR A 133 -1.23 -4.31 -0.25
C THR A 133 -1.21 -4.63 1.25
N PHE A 134 -1.15 -5.91 1.65
CA PHE A 134 -0.86 -6.34 3.03
C PHE A 134 0.16 -5.42 3.71
N ALA A 135 -0.20 -4.71 4.78
CA ALA A 135 0.60 -4.53 5.99
C ALA A 135 2.14 -4.28 5.88
N THR A 136 2.67 -3.68 4.80
CA THR A 136 4.12 -3.39 4.67
C THR A 136 4.55 -2.12 5.41
N ALA A 137 3.68 -1.59 6.28
CA ALA A 137 3.96 -0.52 7.24
C ALA A 137 3.41 -0.85 8.64
N ARG A 138 3.31 -2.14 9.01
CA ARG A 138 3.02 -2.50 10.40
C ARG A 138 3.81 -3.73 10.84
N LEU A 139 5.00 -3.49 11.38
CA LEU A 139 5.37 -4.19 12.61
C LEU A 139 4.35 -3.77 13.66
N LEU A 140 3.67 -4.74 14.27
CA LEU A 140 2.94 -4.47 15.51
C LEU A 140 3.94 -3.84 16.49
N PRO A 141 3.67 -2.67 17.07
CA PRO A 141 4.31 -2.32 18.33
C PRO A 141 3.98 -3.46 19.30
N ALA A 142 5.03 -4.03 19.88
CA ALA A 142 4.85 -4.69 21.15
C ALA A 142 4.26 -3.61 22.09
N ASP A 143 3.15 -3.95 22.74
CA ASP A 143 2.58 -3.20 23.85
C ASP A 143 1.73 -1.96 23.47
N GLU A 144 0.41 -2.20 23.41
CA GLU A 144 -0.73 -1.37 23.85
C GLU A 144 -0.94 0.11 23.43
N GLU A 145 -2.19 0.31 23.02
CA GLU A 145 -3.09 1.48 23.19
C GLU A 145 -3.02 2.70 22.23
N ASP A 146 -4.25 3.05 21.80
CA ASP A 146 -4.72 4.28 21.13
C ASP A 146 -4.55 4.48 19.62
N ALA A 147 -5.61 4.02 18.92
CA ALA A 147 -6.43 4.75 17.95
C ALA A 147 -5.80 5.43 16.72
N ILE A 148 -6.18 4.94 15.52
CA ILE A 148 -6.66 5.81 14.42
C ILE A 148 -7.78 5.06 13.67
N VAL A 149 -8.98 5.63 13.74
CA VAL A 149 -10.20 5.19 13.01
C VAL A 149 -10.10 5.66 11.56
N ALA A 150 -10.05 4.73 10.61
CA ALA A 150 -10.29 4.99 9.19
C ALA A 150 -11.74 4.60 8.87
N THR A 151 -12.61 5.60 8.72
CA THR A 151 -14.02 5.41 8.38
C THR A 151 -14.16 4.81 6.98
N GLY A 152 -14.76 3.62 6.91
CA GLY A 152 -15.10 2.94 5.66
C GLY A 152 -15.65 1.52 5.81
N ARG A 153 -15.67 0.96 7.01
CA ARG A 153 -16.53 -0.16 7.38
C ARG A 153 -17.44 0.37 8.47
N VAL A 154 -18.76 0.34 8.27
CA VAL A 154 -19.67 0.43 9.41
C VAL A 154 -19.29 -0.78 10.25
N GLU A 155 -18.59 -0.56 11.37
CA GLU A 155 -18.45 -1.60 12.40
C GLU A 155 -19.88 -1.86 12.87
N GLN A 156 -20.52 -2.85 12.26
CA GLN A 156 -21.86 -3.27 12.65
C GLN A 156 -21.78 -3.67 14.12
N GLU A 157 -22.66 -3.10 14.93
CA GLU A 157 -22.62 -3.33 16.36
C GLU A 157 -22.85 -4.84 16.62
N PRO A 158 -22.25 -5.44 17.66
CA PRO A 158 -22.31 -6.90 17.89
C PRO A 158 -23.74 -7.48 17.89
N HIS A 159 -24.72 -6.69 18.32
CA HIS A 159 -26.13 -7.06 18.30
C HIS A 159 -26.74 -7.01 16.89
N GLU A 160 -26.27 -6.14 15.99
CA GLU A 160 -26.65 -6.11 14.58
C GLU A 160 -26.12 -7.35 13.83
N VAL A 161 -24.88 -7.75 14.10
CA VAL A 161 -24.24 -8.96 13.51
C VAL A 161 -24.98 -10.24 13.90
N LEU A 162 -25.54 -10.29 15.11
CA LEU A 162 -26.33 -11.43 15.59
C LEU A 162 -27.84 -11.25 15.37
N GLY A 163 -28.29 -10.11 14.85
CA GLY A 163 -29.71 -9.79 14.66
C GLY A 163 -30.52 -9.81 15.97
N VAL A 164 -29.89 -9.45 17.10
CA VAL A 164 -30.50 -9.43 18.43
C VAL A 164 -30.59 -8.01 18.98
N SER A 165 -31.36 -7.83 20.06
CA SER A 165 -31.39 -6.57 20.82
C SER A 165 -30.06 -6.32 21.52
N PRO A 166 -29.62 -5.05 21.72
CA PRO A 166 -28.44 -4.73 22.53
C PRO A 166 -28.50 -5.36 23.94
N ASP A 167 -29.66 -5.30 24.58
CA ASP A 167 -29.90 -5.88 25.92
C ASP A 167 -30.42 -7.33 25.87
N ALA A 168 -30.12 -8.08 24.81
CA ALA A 168 -30.61 -9.45 24.66
C ALA A 168 -30.06 -10.35 25.79
N PRO A 169 -30.90 -11.16 26.47
CA PRO A 169 -30.42 -12.11 27.46
C PRO A 169 -29.42 -13.11 26.86
N ASP A 170 -28.44 -13.53 27.65
CA ASP A 170 -27.44 -14.56 27.34
C ASP A 170 -27.95 -15.76 26.51
N ALA A 171 -29.14 -16.26 26.87
CA ALA A 171 -29.75 -17.40 26.21
C ALA A 171 -30.16 -17.09 24.76
N VAL A 172 -30.60 -15.85 24.50
CA VAL A 172 -30.99 -15.34 23.17
C VAL A 172 -29.74 -15.14 22.31
N VAL A 173 -28.68 -14.53 22.85
CA VAL A 173 -27.39 -14.35 22.17
C VAL A 173 -26.79 -15.69 21.75
N LYS A 174 -26.74 -16.66 22.67
CA LYS A 174 -26.24 -18.03 22.40
C LYS A 174 -27.12 -18.79 21.41
N GLY A 175 -28.43 -18.51 21.38
CA GLY A 175 -29.39 -19.09 20.44
C GLY A 175 -29.20 -18.58 19.01
N ALA A 176 -29.18 -17.25 18.85
CA ALA A 176 -28.97 -16.59 17.54
C ALA A 176 -27.65 -17.00 16.90
N PHE A 177 -26.57 -17.04 17.68
CA PHE A 177 -25.26 -17.54 17.24
C PHE A 177 -25.33 -18.97 16.67
N ARG A 178 -26.07 -19.88 17.32
CA ARG A 178 -26.15 -21.28 16.88
C ARG A 178 -26.90 -21.43 15.56
N GLU A 179 -27.92 -20.61 15.30
CA GLU A 179 -28.64 -20.64 14.02
C GLU A 179 -27.78 -20.04 12.91
N LEU A 180 -27.19 -18.87 13.12
CA LEU A 180 -26.35 -18.20 12.11
C LEU A 180 -25.10 -19.02 11.73
N VAL A 181 -24.52 -19.76 12.67
CA VAL A 181 -23.38 -20.64 12.38
C VAL A 181 -23.78 -21.85 11.52
N LYS A 182 -25.00 -22.39 11.65
CA LYS A 182 -25.48 -23.47 10.78
C LYS A 182 -25.57 -22.99 9.33
N ASP A 183 -26.03 -21.76 9.13
CA ASP A 183 -26.19 -21.15 7.80
C ASP A 183 -24.84 -20.72 7.21
N ALA A 184 -23.88 -20.32 8.05
CA ALA A 184 -22.53 -19.91 7.62
C ALA A 184 -21.55 -21.09 7.39
N HIS A 185 -21.93 -22.33 7.71
CA HIS A 185 -21.05 -23.49 7.54
C HIS A 185 -20.85 -23.86 6.06
N ALA A 186 -19.58 -24.05 5.66
CA ALA A 186 -19.17 -24.34 4.28
C ALA A 186 -19.82 -25.59 3.66
N ASP A 187 -20.27 -26.54 4.49
CA ASP A 187 -20.97 -27.76 4.05
C ASP A 187 -22.39 -27.50 3.49
N HIS A 188 -22.90 -26.27 3.63
CA HIS A 188 -24.20 -25.83 3.09
C HIS A 188 -24.09 -24.75 2.01
N GLY A 189 -22.91 -24.61 1.38
CA GLY A 189 -22.73 -23.70 0.24
C GLY A 189 -22.66 -22.24 0.65
N GLY A 190 -21.81 -21.97 1.67
CA GLY A 190 -21.55 -20.68 2.32
C GLY A 190 -21.89 -19.43 1.52
N ASN A 191 -23.13 -18.98 1.70
CA ASN A 191 -23.67 -17.69 1.23
C ASN A 191 -24.13 -16.83 2.43
N GLY A 192 -23.58 -17.09 3.63
CA GLY A 192 -23.88 -16.30 4.82
C GLY A 192 -23.31 -14.89 4.72
N GLU A 193 -24.10 -13.89 5.10
CA GLU A 193 -23.70 -12.47 5.14
C GLU A 193 -22.53 -12.22 6.11
N HIS A 194 -22.40 -13.07 7.14
CA HIS A 194 -21.34 -13.01 8.14
C HIS A 194 -20.58 -14.33 8.22
N THR A 195 -19.27 -14.25 8.43
CA THR A 195 -18.41 -15.41 8.63
C THR A 195 -18.57 -15.99 10.04
N VAL A 196 -18.29 -17.29 10.22
CA VAL A 196 -18.30 -17.94 11.54
C VAL A 196 -17.36 -17.25 12.54
N SER A 197 -16.29 -16.60 12.06
CA SER A 197 -15.37 -15.83 12.91
C SER A 197 -16.00 -14.54 13.42
N GLU A 198 -16.70 -13.79 12.56
CA GLU A 198 -17.41 -12.56 12.93
C GLU A 198 -18.53 -12.85 13.94
N LEU A 199 -19.31 -13.92 13.70
CA LEU A 199 -20.36 -14.38 14.62
C LEU A 199 -19.81 -14.77 16.02
N LYS A 200 -18.62 -15.37 16.07
CA LYS A 200 -17.96 -15.72 17.34
C LYS A 200 -17.51 -14.48 18.11
N SER A 201 -16.98 -13.49 17.40
CA SER A 201 -16.55 -12.23 18.00
C SER A 201 -17.74 -11.48 18.59
N ALA A 202 -18.80 -11.29 17.81
CA ALA A 202 -20.01 -10.60 18.24
C ALA A 202 -20.66 -11.24 19.47
N ARG A 203 -20.71 -12.58 19.51
CA ARG A 203 -21.23 -13.32 20.68
C ARG A 203 -20.38 -13.08 21.92
N ASN A 204 -19.05 -13.08 21.81
CA ASN A 204 -18.19 -12.89 22.97
C ASN A 204 -18.35 -11.49 23.56
N THR A 205 -18.40 -10.46 22.71
CA THR A 205 -18.60 -9.07 23.15
C THR A 205 -19.93 -8.90 23.91
N LEU A 206 -21.05 -9.40 23.38
CA LEU A 206 -22.35 -9.30 24.08
C LEU A 206 -22.41 -10.12 25.39
N LEU A 207 -21.63 -11.19 25.51
CA LEU A 207 -21.57 -11.98 26.74
C LEU A 207 -20.61 -11.39 27.78
N GLU A 208 -19.61 -10.63 27.34
CA GLU A 208 -18.69 -9.87 28.21
C GLU A 208 -19.34 -8.59 28.73
N GLU A 209 -20.16 -7.91 27.93
CA GLU A 209 -20.93 -6.73 28.33
C GLU A 209 -22.12 -7.02 29.27
N SER A 210 -22.50 -8.30 29.44
CA SER A 210 -23.58 -8.72 30.32
C SER A 210 -23.13 -9.02 31.77
N GLN A 211 -21.83 -8.85 32.09
CA GLN A 211 -21.27 -8.99 33.45
C GLN A 211 -21.20 -7.67 34.20
#